data_AF-A0A2W4NU75-F1
#
_entry.id   AF-A0A2W4NU75-F1
#
_cell.length_a   1.000
_cell.length_b   1.000
_cell.length_c   1.000
_cell.angle_alpha   90.00
_cell.angle_beta   90.00
_cell.angle_gamma   90.00
#
_symmetry.space_group_name_H-M   'P 1'
#
loop_
_entity.id
_entity.type
_entity.pdbx_description
1 polymer ?
#
loop_
_entity_poly.entity_id
_entity_poly.type
_entity_poly.pdbx_seq_one_letter_code
_entity_poly.pdbx_strand_id
1 'polypeptide(L)'
;MRTKGNGKARVNIVTLGCSKNQVDSEELLTQLRGSGIDAVHESPRDDASVVVINTCGFIESAKQESIDTILRYVDAKAEGIVDKVYVTGCLSQRYKDDLQKEIPDVDAWFGTRDLSRLLKVLLINIYPAHQKKGG
;
A
#
# COMPACT_ATOMS: atom_id res chain seq x y z
N MET A 1 15.96 4.63 -17.83
CA MET A 1 14.84 4.38 -18.78
C MET A 1 13.56 4.70 -18.02
N ARG A 2 12.82 5.76 -18.39
CA ARG A 2 11.56 6.16 -17.70
C ARG A 2 10.42 6.04 -18.71
N THR A 3 9.70 4.93 -18.70
CA THR A 3 8.37 4.87 -19.34
C THR A 3 7.35 5.28 -18.29
N LYS A 4 7.19 6.59 -18.13
CA LYS A 4 6.15 7.20 -17.31
C LYS A 4 4.81 6.80 -17.92
N GLY A 5 4.24 5.70 -17.43
CA GLY A 5 2.92 5.23 -17.84
C GLY A 5 1.93 6.34 -17.52
N ASN A 6 1.36 6.93 -18.57
CA ASN A 6 0.30 7.93 -18.49
C ASN A 6 -1.06 7.28 -18.11
N GLY A 7 -1.00 6.16 -17.38
CA GLY A 7 -2.13 5.39 -16.89
C GLY A 7 -2.54 5.92 -15.52
N LYS A 8 -3.84 5.93 -15.24
CA LYS A 8 -4.37 6.29 -13.92
C LYS A 8 -3.63 5.47 -12.86
N ALA A 9 -3.11 6.12 -11.83
CA ALA A 9 -2.44 5.41 -10.74
C ALA A 9 -3.45 4.47 -10.08
N ARG A 10 -3.19 3.17 -10.21
CA ARG A 10 -3.99 2.10 -9.60
C ARG A 10 -3.37 1.71 -8.27
N VAL A 11 -4.22 1.54 -7.26
CA VAL A 11 -3.85 1.05 -5.94
C VAL A 11 -4.18 -0.44 -5.83
N ASN A 12 -3.19 -1.26 -5.51
CA ASN A 12 -3.42 -2.63 -5.06
C ASN A 12 -3.33 -2.70 -3.54
N ILE A 13 -4.32 -3.29 -2.89
CA ILE A 13 -4.30 -3.61 -1.47
C ILE A 13 -3.98 -5.09 -1.33
N VAL A 14 -2.96 -5.42 -0.54
CA VAL A 14 -2.58 -6.80 -0.20
C VAL A 14 -2.81 -6.99 1.30
N THR A 15 -3.54 -8.02 1.67
CA THR A 15 -4.03 -8.25 3.03
C THR A 15 -3.51 -9.57 3.55
N LEU A 16 -2.78 -9.49 4.66
CA LEU A 16 -2.12 -10.64 5.25
C LEU A 16 -2.59 -10.87 6.68
N GLY A 17 -2.76 -12.15 7.04
CA GLY A 17 -3.10 -12.58 8.38
C GLY A 17 -4.59 -12.77 8.65
N CYS A 18 -5.22 -11.88 9.42
CA CYS A 18 -6.51 -12.17 10.06
C CYS A 18 -7.71 -11.44 9.44
N SER A 19 -8.92 -11.87 9.81
CA SER A 19 -10.19 -11.29 9.34
C SER A 19 -10.35 -9.81 9.66
N LYS A 20 -9.71 -9.30 10.72
CA LYS A 20 -9.72 -7.85 10.99
C LYS A 20 -9.01 -7.06 9.88
N ASN A 21 -7.88 -7.56 9.39
CA ASN A 21 -7.17 -6.91 8.29
C ASN A 21 -8.02 -6.93 7.02
N GLN A 22 -8.78 -7.99 6.78
CA GLN A 22 -9.73 -8.07 5.66
C GLN A 22 -10.78 -6.97 5.72
N VAL A 23 -11.42 -6.78 6.88
CA VAL A 23 -12.42 -5.71 7.07
C VAL A 23 -11.79 -4.32 6.88
N ASP A 24 -10.62 -4.08 7.48
CA ASP A 24 -9.92 -2.79 7.37
C ASP A 24 -9.51 -2.50 5.90
N SER A 25 -9.13 -3.53 5.13
CA SER A 25 -8.80 -3.43 3.70
C SER A 25 -10.02 -3.19 2.81
N GLU A 26 -11.16 -3.82 3.10
CA GLU A 26 -12.43 -3.58 2.40
C GLU A 26 -12.95 -2.16 2.63
N GLU A 27 -12.81 -1.65 3.85
CA GLU A 27 -13.13 -0.26 4.19
C GLU A 27 -12.25 0.70 3.38
N LEU A 28 -10.94 0.47 3.34
CA LEU A 28 -10.01 1.28 2.54
C LEU A 28 -10.36 1.25 1.05
N LEU A 29 -10.61 0.05 0.50
CA LEU A 29 -11.00 -0.13 -0.90
C LEU A 29 -12.25 0.68 -1.24
N THR A 30 -13.27 0.61 -0.36
CA THR A 30 -14.53 1.32 -0.54
C THR A 30 -14.33 2.82 -0.54
N GLN A 31 -13.52 3.35 0.39
CA GLN A 31 -13.25 4.79 0.47
C GLN A 31 -12.41 5.31 -0.71
N LEU A 32 -11.42 4.53 -1.18
CA LEU A 32 -10.64 4.88 -2.37
C LEU A 32 -11.52 4.93 -3.63
N ARG A 33 -12.35 3.91 -3.84
CA ARG A 33 -13.28 3.87 -4.98
C ARG A 33 -14.35 4.96 -4.89
N GLY A 34 -14.88 5.22 -3.70
CA GLY A 34 -15.81 6.33 -3.44
C GLY A 34 -15.20 7.71 -3.73
N SER A 35 -13.87 7.82 -3.65
CA SER A 35 -13.11 9.00 -4.05
C SER A 35 -12.75 9.02 -5.55
N GLY A 36 -13.10 7.99 -6.32
CA GLY A 36 -12.78 7.91 -7.75
C GLY A 36 -11.35 7.46 -8.07
N ILE A 37 -10.64 6.89 -7.10
CA ILE A 37 -9.34 6.23 -7.32
C ILE A 37 -9.58 4.81 -7.85
N ASP A 38 -8.81 4.41 -8.88
CA ASP A 38 -8.79 3.01 -9.33
C ASP A 38 -8.07 2.16 -8.28
N ALA A 39 -8.82 1.31 -7.58
CA ALA A 39 -8.31 0.46 -6.51
C ALA A 39 -8.84 -0.96 -6.62
N VAL A 40 -7.98 -1.92 -6.31
CA VAL A 40 -8.24 -3.36 -6.31
C VAL A 40 -7.67 -3.99 -5.04
N HIS A 41 -8.28 -5.09 -4.60
CA HIS A 41 -7.84 -5.90 -3.48
C HIS A 41 -7.36 -7.25 -4.03
N GLU A 42 -6.16 -7.68 -3.64
CA GLU A 42 -5.48 -8.90 -4.12
C GLU A 42 -5.37 -8.99 -5.66
N SER A 43 -4.82 -7.96 -6.32
CA SER A 43 -4.59 -8.04 -7.76
C SER A 43 -3.69 -9.22 -8.13
N PRO A 44 -4.11 -10.13 -9.03
CA PRO A 44 -3.25 -11.20 -9.53
C PRO A 44 -2.23 -10.69 -10.57
N ARG A 45 -2.31 -9.42 -10.95
CA ARG A 45 -1.39 -8.75 -11.88
C ARG A 45 -0.62 -7.68 -11.12
N ASP A 46 0.69 -7.61 -11.35
CA ASP A 46 1.54 -6.50 -10.90
C ASP A 46 1.36 -5.27 -11.83
N ASP A 47 0.11 -4.82 -11.98
CA ASP A 47 -0.28 -3.68 -12.83
C ASP A 47 -0.61 -2.40 -12.05
N ALA A 48 -0.44 -2.43 -10.72
CA ALA A 48 -0.66 -1.30 -9.83
C ALA A 48 0.64 -0.54 -9.56
N SER A 49 0.63 0.78 -9.76
CA SER A 49 1.77 1.64 -9.44
C SER A 49 1.85 2.00 -7.96
N VAL A 50 0.78 1.79 -7.18
CA VAL A 50 0.76 2.00 -5.73
C VAL A 50 0.32 0.71 -5.04
N VAL A 51 1.04 0.32 -4.00
CA VAL A 51 0.72 -0.87 -3.20
C VAL A 51 0.55 -0.51 -1.74
N VAL A 52 -0.52 -1.03 -1.12
CA VAL A 52 -0.79 -0.95 0.31
C VAL A 52 -0.77 -2.37 0.87
N ILE A 53 0.13 -2.65 1.81
CA ILE A 53 0.28 -3.97 2.44
C ILE A 53 -0.26 -3.90 3.87
N ASN A 54 -1.37 -4.58 4.14
CA ASN A 54 -1.99 -4.67 5.46
C ASN A 54 -1.54 -5.93 6.19
N THR A 55 -0.69 -5.74 7.20
CA THR A 55 0.14 -6.79 7.81
C THR A 55 -0.38 -7.24 9.17
N CYS A 56 -0.12 -8.51 9.52
CA CYS A 56 -0.43 -9.06 10.84
C CYS A 56 0.83 -9.19 11.69
N GLY A 57 0.77 -8.73 12.94
CA GLY A 57 1.88 -8.77 13.91
C GLY A 57 1.70 -9.82 15.01
N PHE A 58 0.71 -10.69 14.88
CA PHE A 58 0.32 -11.66 15.91
C PHE A 58 0.50 -13.12 15.47
N ILE A 59 0.16 -13.44 14.21
CA ILE A 59 0.29 -14.78 13.65
C ILE A 59 1.69 -14.92 13.07
N GLU A 60 2.48 -15.88 13.57
CA GLU A 60 3.91 -15.97 13.23
C GLU A 60 4.17 -16.18 11.74
N SER A 61 3.44 -17.11 11.09
CA SER A 61 3.54 -17.32 9.64
C SER A 61 3.21 -16.06 8.85
N ALA A 62 2.19 -15.30 9.29
CA ALA A 62 1.80 -14.06 8.63
C ALA A 62 2.81 -12.93 8.83
N LYS A 63 3.62 -12.95 9.90
CA LYS A 63 4.71 -11.97 10.08
C LYS A 63 5.79 -12.18 9.03
N GLN A 64 6.22 -13.43 8.82
CA GLN A 64 7.22 -13.76 7.82
C GLN A 64 6.71 -13.39 6.42
N GLU A 65 5.50 -13.84 6.07
CA GLU A 65 4.85 -13.50 4.81
C GLU A 65 4.70 -11.99 4.61
N SER A 66 4.42 -11.24 5.68
CA SER A 66 4.36 -9.77 5.63
C SER A 66 5.71 -9.16 5.28
N ILE A 67 6.80 -9.63 5.91
CA ILE A 67 8.16 -9.14 5.61
C ILE A 67 8.55 -9.47 4.17
N ASP A 68 8.33 -10.72 3.75
CA ASP A 68 8.65 -11.18 2.39
C ASP A 68 7.87 -10.39 1.33
N THR A 69 6.60 -10.10 1.61
CA THR A 69 5.74 -9.31 0.72
C THR A 69 6.20 -7.85 0.64
N ILE A 70 6.60 -7.26 1.77
CA ILE A 70 7.17 -5.90 1.79
C ILE A 70 8.43 -5.84 0.94
N LEU A 71 9.36 -6.77 1.14
CA LEU A 71 10.62 -6.83 0.40
C LEU A 71 10.37 -7.01 -1.11
N ARG A 72 9.48 -7.92 -1.50
CA ARG A 72 9.10 -8.11 -2.92
C ARG A 72 8.64 -6.81 -3.57
N TYR A 73 7.82 -6.02 -2.88
CA TYR A 73 7.30 -4.77 -3.45
C TYR A 73 8.30 -3.62 -3.40
N VAL A 74 9.24 -3.64 -2.44
CA VAL A 74 10.40 -2.74 -2.44
C VAL A 74 11.31 -3.04 -3.65
N ASP A 75 11.57 -4.32 -3.94
CA ASP A 75 12.35 -4.72 -5.12
C ASP A 75 11.64 -4.31 -6.41
N ALA A 76 10.33 -4.57 -6.53
CA ALA A 76 9.53 -4.12 -7.66
C ALA A 76 9.53 -2.59 -7.82
N LYS A 77 9.64 -1.84 -6.72
CA LYS A 77 9.79 -0.39 -6.75
C LYS A 77 11.18 0.04 -7.24
N ALA A 78 12.24 -0.65 -6.82
CA ALA A 78 13.59 -0.42 -7.31
C ALA A 78 13.71 -0.68 -8.83
N GLU A 79 12.96 -1.66 -9.34
CA GLU A 79 12.85 -1.97 -10.77
C GLU A 79 11.96 -0.97 -11.55
N GLY A 80 11.24 -0.10 -10.86
CA GLY A 80 10.32 0.88 -11.46
C GLY A 80 8.98 0.29 -11.94
N ILE A 81 8.63 -0.91 -11.46
CA ILE A 81 7.32 -1.54 -11.68
C ILE A 81 6.27 -0.90 -10.76
N VAL A 82 6.66 -0.59 -9.52
CA VAL A 82 5.85 0.09 -8.51
C VAL A 82 6.44 1.47 -8.22
N ASP A 83 5.59 2.50 -8.09
CA ASP A 83 6.03 3.85 -7.73
C ASP A 83 6.06 4.05 -6.21
N LYS A 84 5.08 3.45 -5.49
CA LYS A 84 4.87 3.66 -4.06
C LYS A 84 4.49 2.39 -3.30
N VAL A 85 5.11 2.19 -2.14
CA VAL A 85 4.81 1.10 -1.20
C VAL A 85 4.44 1.69 0.16
N TYR A 86 3.23 1.38 0.62
CA TYR A 86 2.72 1.75 1.94
C TYR A 86 2.45 0.49 2.75
N VAL A 87 2.81 0.52 4.03
CA VAL A 87 2.57 -0.61 4.93
C VAL A 87 1.69 -0.17 6.09
N THR A 88 0.67 -0.97 6.39
CA THR A 88 -0.25 -0.75 7.50
C THR A 88 -0.46 -2.03 8.31
N GLY A 89 -1.24 -1.93 9.40
CA GLY A 89 -1.62 -3.07 10.21
C GLY A 89 -0.76 -3.30 11.45
N CYS A 90 -0.93 -4.47 12.05
CA CYS A 90 -0.42 -4.78 13.39
C CYS A 90 1.11 -4.94 13.43
N LEU A 91 1.72 -5.52 12.38
CA LEU A 91 3.17 -5.64 12.29
C LEU A 91 3.81 -4.26 12.20
N SER A 92 3.30 -3.43 11.28
CA SER A 92 3.73 -2.04 11.11
C SER A 92 3.58 -1.21 12.39
N GLN A 93 2.56 -1.45 13.22
CA GLN A 93 2.39 -0.76 14.49
C GLN A 93 3.43 -1.19 15.54
N ARG A 94 3.70 -2.50 15.62
CA ARG A 94 4.47 -3.10 16.72
C ARG A 94 5.98 -2.99 16.51
N TYR A 95 6.43 -3.13 15.27
CA TYR A 95 7.85 -3.21 14.92
C TYR A 95 8.30 -2.04 14.05
N LYS A 96 7.57 -0.92 14.10
CA LYS A 96 7.76 0.23 13.20
C LYS A 96 9.22 0.68 13.13
N ASP A 97 9.83 0.94 14.28
CA ASP A 97 11.15 1.56 14.35
C ASP A 97 12.25 0.63 13.82
N ASP A 98 12.09 -0.68 13.99
CA ASP A 98 13.04 -1.66 13.47
C ASP A 98 12.81 -1.88 11.97
N LEU A 99 11.57 -2.06 11.55
CA LEU A 99 11.23 -2.19 10.12
C LEU A 99 11.63 -0.96 9.30
N GLN A 100 11.55 0.24 9.87
CA GLN A 100 12.01 1.46 9.21
C GLN A 100 13.53 1.53 9.04
N LYS A 101 14.30 0.93 9.94
CA LYS A 101 15.77 0.85 9.82
C LYS A 101 16.17 -0.20 8.80
N GLU A 102 15.53 -1.36 8.86
CA GLU A 102 15.87 -2.51 8.00
C GLU A 102 15.32 -2.37 6.57
N ILE A 103 14.18 -1.69 6.39
CA ILE A 103 13.51 -1.53 5.08
C ILE A 103 13.21 -0.04 4.82
N PRO A 104 14.24 0.79 4.57
CA PRO A 104 14.10 2.23 4.42
C PRO A 104 13.34 2.66 3.16
N ASP A 105 13.19 1.78 2.17
CA ASP A 105 12.60 2.09 0.86
C ASP A 105 11.06 2.08 0.84
N VAL A 106 10.41 1.71 1.94
CA VAL A 106 8.96 1.86 2.13
C VAL A 106 8.60 3.35 2.31
N ASP A 107 7.62 3.84 1.54
CA ASP A 107 7.30 5.28 1.51
C ASP A 107 6.64 5.78 2.80
N ALA A 108 5.79 4.98 3.44
CA ALA A 108 5.26 5.29 4.76
C ALA A 108 4.69 4.06 5.48
N TRP A 109 4.77 4.13 6.81
CA TRP A 109 4.29 3.12 7.75
C TRP A 109 3.12 3.66 8.57
N PHE A 110 2.10 2.84 8.75
CA PHE A 110 0.84 3.19 9.40
C PHE A 110 0.44 2.13 10.43
N GLY A 111 0.01 2.58 11.61
CA GLY A 111 -0.53 1.70 12.64
C GLY A 111 -1.95 1.22 12.34
N THR A 112 -2.50 0.43 13.25
CA THR A 112 -3.88 -0.10 13.15
C THR A 112 -4.97 0.96 13.30
N ARG A 113 -4.62 2.15 13.79
CA ARG A 113 -5.54 3.30 13.97
C ARG A 113 -5.31 4.41 12.95
N ASP A 114 -4.44 4.17 11.97
CA ASP A 114 -4.02 5.18 11.02
C ASP A 114 -4.80 5.13 9.69
N LEU A 115 -5.89 4.37 9.58
CA LEU A 115 -6.60 4.18 8.32
C LEU A 115 -7.02 5.51 7.65
N SER A 116 -7.57 6.45 8.42
CA SER A 116 -7.92 7.79 7.93
C SER A 116 -6.69 8.58 7.46
N ARG A 117 -5.54 8.43 8.16
CA ARG A 117 -4.28 9.09 7.80
C ARG A 117 -3.69 8.50 6.52
N LEU A 118 -3.71 7.17 6.39
CA LEU A 118 -3.32 6.44 5.19
C LEU A 118 -4.16 6.88 4.00
N LEU A 119 -5.49 6.90 4.12
CA LEU A 119 -6.38 7.37 3.06
C LEU A 119 -6.01 8.80 2.64
N LYS A 120 -5.83 9.72 3.58
CA LYS A 120 -5.44 11.11 3.27
C LYS A 120 -4.12 11.17 2.49
N VAL A 121 -3.12 10.37 2.88
CA VAL A 121 -1.83 10.29 2.18
C VAL A 121 -2.01 9.73 0.76
N LEU A 122 -2.80 8.67 0.59
CA LEU A 122 -3.11 8.10 -0.73
C LEU A 122 -3.81 9.13 -1.62
N LEU A 123 -4.83 9.82 -1.11
CA LEU A 123 -5.52 10.88 -1.85
C LEU A 123 -4.51 11.97 -2.28
N ILE A 124 -3.68 12.49 -1.36
CA ILE A 124 -2.71 13.55 -1.69
C ILE A 124 -1.65 13.09 -2.70
N ASN A 125 -1.22 11.83 -2.67
CA ASN A 125 -0.15 11.35 -3.54
C ASN A 125 -0.66 10.85 -4.90
N ILE A 126 -1.93 10.48 -5.00
CA ILE A 126 -2.57 9.96 -6.23
C ILE A 126 -3.28 11.08 -7.00
N TYR A 127 -3.93 12.03 -6.32
CA TYR A 127 -4.63 13.15 -6.97
C TYR A 127 -3.78 14.17 -7.74
N PRO A 128 -2.47 14.43 -7.49
CA PRO A 128 -1.72 15.38 -8.30
C PRO A 128 -1.58 14.94 -9.77
N ALA A 129 -1.95 13.70 -10.11
CA ALA A 129 -2.07 13.24 -11.49
C ALA A 129 -3.37 13.69 -12.20
N HIS A 130 -4.42 14.07 -11.47
CA HIS A 130 -5.77 14.31 -12.01
C HIS A 130 -6.13 15.77 -12.28
N GLN A 131 -5.37 16.77 -11.81
CA GLN A 131 -5.70 18.20 -12.00
C GLN A 131 -5.01 18.92 -13.17
N LYS A 132 -4.35 18.22 -14.11
CA LYS A 132 -3.85 18.84 -15.36
C LYS A 132 -4.75 18.64 -16.59
N LYS A 133 -6.06 18.48 -16.41
CA LYS A 133 -7.05 18.57 -17.51
C LYS A 133 -8.31 19.28 -17.02
N GLY A 134 -8.33 20.59 -17.20
CA GLY A 134 -9.46 21.47 -16.89
C GLY A 134 -9.03 22.92 -17.09
N GLY A 135 -8.70 23.25 -18.34
CA GLY A 135 -8.76 24.63 -18.83
C GLY A 135 -10.17 24.92 -19.32
#